data_AF-A0A7C5GAY1-F1
#
_entry.id   AF-A0A7C5GAY1-F1
#
_cell.length_a   1.000
_cell.length_b   1.000
_cell.length_c   1.000
_cell.angle_alpha   90.00
_cell.angle_beta   90.00
_cell.angle_gamma   90.00
#
_symmetry.space_group_name_H-M   'P 1'
#
loop_
_entity.id
_entity.type
_entity.pdbx_description
1 polymer ?
#
loop_
_entity_poly.entity_id
_entity_poly.type
_entity_poly.pdbx_seq_one_letter_code
_entity_poly.pdbx_strand_id
1 'polypeptide(L)' 'MKNHHQVLIIGGGTAGIMVAAQLKKKNPKVDIALID' A
#
# COMPACT_ATOMS: atom_id res chain seq x y z
N MET A 1 12.69 11.83 -10.13
CA MET A 1 11.66 10.81 -9.85
C MET A 1 11.47 10.74 -8.35
N LYS A 2 10.25 10.98 -7.82
CA LYS A 2 9.99 10.88 -6.39
C LYS A 2 9.67 9.42 -6.06
N ASN A 3 10.71 8.62 -5.78
CA ASN A 3 10.58 7.21 -5.36
C ASN A 3 10.18 7.09 -3.88
N HIS A 4 9.31 7.98 -3.40
CA HIS A 4 8.90 8.02 -2.01
C HIS A 4 7.40 7.76 -1.93
N HIS A 5 7.06 6.51 -1.63
CA HIS A 5 5.71 6.16 -1.18
C HIS A 5 5.61 6.43 0.31
N GLN A 6 4.45 6.90 0.77
CA GLN A 6 4.22 7.17 2.19
C GLN A 6 4.13 5.88 3.01
N VAL A 7 3.70 4.79 2.37
CA VAL A 7 3.55 3.47 2.97
C VAL A 7 4.12 2.44 2.02
N LEU A 8 4.99 1.57 2.53
CA LEU A 8 5.49 0.38 1.85
C LEU A 8 4.95 -0.86 2.56
N ILE A 9 4.23 -1.71 1.83
CA ILE A 9 3.74 -3.00 2.30
C ILE A 9 4.61 -4.08 1.68
N ILE A 10 5.15 -4.98 2.52
CA ILE A 10 6.01 -6.09 2.11
C ILE A 10 5.23 -7.39 2.28
N GLY A 11 5.12 -8.16 1.20
CA GLY A 11 4.33 -9.40 1.09
C GLY A 11 3.00 -9.17 0.38
N GLY A 12 2.84 -9.76 -0.81
CA GLY A 12 1.67 -9.63 -1.70
C GLY A 12 0.57 -10.66 -1.49
N GLY A 13 0.63 -11.46 -0.43
CA GLY A 13 -0.43 -12.41 -0.07
C GLY A 13 -1.74 -11.75 0.39
N THR A 14 -2.70 -12.57 0.83
CA THR A 14 -4.04 -12.10 1.23
C THR A 14 -4.02 -10.95 2.23
N ALA A 15 -3.12 -11.01 3.22
CA ALA A 15 -2.98 -9.97 4.23
C ALA A 15 -2.47 -8.64 3.63
N GLY A 16 -1.44 -8.68 2.79
CA GLY A 16 -0.84 -7.47 2.19
C GLY A 16 -1.83 -6.75 1.28
N ILE A 17 -2.53 -7.50 0.41
CA ILE A 17 -3.57 -6.94 -0.46
C ILE A 17 -4.72 -6.35 0.37
N MET A 18 -5.19 -7.06 1.40
CA MET A 18 -6.27 -6.55 2.28
C MET A 18 -5.87 -5.25 2.97
N VAL A 19 -4.65 -5.17 3.51
CA VAL A 19 -4.16 -3.95 4.17
C VAL A 19 -4.05 -2.80 3.19
N ALA A 20 -3.50 -3.02 1.99
CA ALA A 20 -3.41 -2.01 0.94
C ALA A 20 -4.79 -1.47 0.54
N ALA A 21 -5.74 -2.38 0.31
CA ALA A 21 -7.10 -2.03 -0.09
C ALA A 21 -7.85 -1.24 1.00
N GLN A 22 -7.76 -1.67 2.27
CA GLN A 22 -8.40 -0.98 3.38
C GLN A 22 -7.79 0.41 3.61
N LEU A 23 -6.47 0.55 3.51
CA LEU A 23 -5.79 1.85 3.62
C LEU A 23 -6.21 2.81 2.51
N LYS A 24 -6.25 2.33 1.25
CA LYS A 24 -6.68 3.15 0.11
C LYS A 24 -8.16 3.54 0.19
N LYS A 25 -9.02 2.63 0.66
CA LYS A 25 -10.45 2.90 0.89
C LYS A 25 -10.66 3.97 1.96
N LYS A 26 -9.91 3.90 3.08
CA LYS A 26 -10.04 4.84 4.21
C LYS A 26 -9.44 6.21 3.88
N ASN A 27 -8.36 6.25 3.11
CA ASN A 27 -7.74 7.49 2.67
C ASN A 27 -7.31 7.39 1.19
N PRO A 28 -8.13 7.86 0.24
CA PRO A 28 -7.82 7.77 -1.19
C PRO A 28 -6.52 8.48 -1.62
N LYS A 29 -6.06 9.46 -0.82
CA LYS A 29 -4.84 10.24 -1.10
C LYS A 29 -3.56 9.57 -0.62
N VAL A 30 -3.66 8.49 0.15
CA VAL A 30 -2.45 7.76 0.59
C VAL A 30 -1.78 7.13 -0.63
N ASP A 31 -0.45 7.31 -0.68
CA ASP A 31 0.42 6.71 -1.67
C ASP A 31 1.06 5.46 -1.06
N ILE A 32 0.76 4.30 -1.65
CA ILE A 32 1.14 2.99 -1.13
C ILE A 32 1.88 2.25 -2.24
N ALA A 33 3.03 1.67 -1.89
CA ALA A 33 3.66 0.61 -2.68
C ALA A 33 3.47 -0.74 -1.98
N LEU A 34 3.24 -1.77 -2.78
CA LEU A 34 3.23 -3.17 -2.37
C LEU A 34 4.36 -3.87 -3.13
N ILE A 35 5.23 -4.57 -2.41
CA ILE A 35 6.27 -5.43 -2.97
C ILE A 35 6.10 -6.84 -2.41
N ASP A 36 6.47 -7.86 -3.19
CA ASP A 36 6.46 -9.28 -2.79
C ASP A 36 7.88 -9.83 -2.83
#